data_AF-A0ABD7RPI6-F1
#
_entry.id   AF-A0ABD7RPI6-F1
#
_cell.length_a   1.000
_cell.length_b   1.000
_cell.length_c   1.000
_cell.angle_alpha   90.00
_cell.angle_beta   90.00
_cell.angle_gamma   90.00
#
_symmetry.space_group_name_H-M   'P 1'
#
loop_
_entity.id
_entity.type
_entity.pdbx_description
1 polymer ?
#
loop_
_entity_poly.entity_id
_entity_poly.type
_entity_poly.pdbx_seq_one_letter_code
_entity_poly.pdbx_strand_id
1 'polypeptide(L)'
;MRPYSFALLGFCLFCAAASWATEDVQSAEPGEAEAPAADERPALPERSVSDAQTLEQRLDKREQQMLQAGAESFLALWLPANVGDPSGAVILVPGDVENADGAAAVGPLRRKLPDAGWHSLSLTLPDPDGDPLPLRSAAVAPAEGETPTTESAPASEPAVAAPADGGTPQAEGSAVSPEQRRQAHAERVMARIDAAIAFAAQQQAKEIVLLGHGSGAYWAARYLNERKPANVHNLLMVAAELPTGFAPPLDELVAELPVAAGDFYYKDQATDRTAALKRLQASKRAKLPTYIQVSMKALPGNLDVQQEQLYRRLRGWLKLHIRASSG
;
A
#
# COMPACT_ATOMS: atom_id res chain seq x y z
N MET A 1 -49.21 -18.16 56.40
CA MET A 1 -49.73 -17.01 57.16
C MET A 1 -48.89 -15.79 56.82
N ARG A 2 -49.58 -14.66 56.58
CA ARG A 2 -49.13 -13.34 56.08
C ARG A 2 -48.82 -13.24 54.56
N PRO A 3 -49.84 -12.85 53.77
CA PRO A 3 -49.74 -12.40 52.37
C PRO A 3 -49.97 -10.88 52.22
N TYR A 4 -49.35 -10.25 51.22
CA TYR A 4 -49.71 -8.96 50.61
C TYR A 4 -48.91 -8.88 49.28
N SER A 5 -49.36 -8.39 48.13
CA SER A 5 -50.65 -7.96 47.60
C SER A 5 -50.46 -7.79 46.07
N PHE A 6 -51.53 -8.06 45.32
CA PHE A 6 -52.03 -7.44 44.06
C PHE A 6 -51.13 -6.36 43.37
N ALA A 7 -51.06 -6.21 42.03
CA ALA A 7 -52.09 -6.33 41.00
C ALA A 7 -51.52 -6.30 39.56
N LEU A 8 -52.29 -6.91 38.64
CA LEU A 8 -52.66 -6.55 37.24
C LEU A 8 -51.87 -5.46 36.49
N LEU A 9 -51.36 -5.71 35.26
CA LEU A 9 -52.05 -5.90 33.95
C LEU A 9 -52.63 -4.59 33.40
N GLY A 10 -52.10 -4.10 32.26
CA GLY A 10 -52.64 -2.90 31.60
C GLY A 10 -51.86 -2.44 30.37
N PHE A 11 -52.15 -3.07 29.24
CA PHE A 11 -51.87 -2.65 27.87
C PHE A 11 -52.53 -1.29 27.57
N CYS A 12 -51.81 -0.31 27.02
CA CYS A 12 -52.41 0.85 26.37
C CYS A 12 -51.52 1.45 25.27
N LEU A 13 -52.02 1.26 24.06
CA LEU A 13 -51.77 1.93 22.79
C LEU A 13 -51.78 3.47 22.99
N PHE A 14 -50.75 4.19 22.54
CA PHE A 14 -50.79 5.65 22.46
C PHE A 14 -50.84 6.08 20.99
N CYS A 15 -52.06 6.40 20.56
CA CYS A 15 -52.33 7.19 19.36
C CYS A 15 -51.97 8.65 19.64
N ALA A 16 -51.24 9.31 18.73
CA ALA A 16 -51.07 10.76 18.74
C ALA A 16 -51.32 11.34 17.34
N ALA A 17 -52.45 12.05 17.27
CA ALA A 17 -52.81 13.20 16.44
C ALA A 17 -52.36 13.25 14.97
N ALA A 18 -53.34 13.05 14.09
CA ALA A 18 -53.36 13.60 12.75
C ALA A 18 -53.40 15.14 12.84
N SER A 19 -52.32 15.80 12.43
CA SER A 19 -52.34 17.24 12.16
C SER A 19 -52.73 17.45 10.71
N TRP A 20 -53.88 18.07 10.50
CA TRP A 20 -54.37 18.45 9.18
C TRP A 20 -53.59 19.70 8.73
N ALA A 21 -52.74 19.56 7.72
CA ALA A 21 -52.25 20.68 6.94
C ALA A 21 -53.15 20.82 5.72
N THR A 22 -54.01 21.85 5.73
CA THR A 22 -54.54 22.46 4.52
C THR A 22 -53.41 23.30 3.91
N GLU A 23 -52.91 22.88 2.75
CA GLU A 23 -52.10 23.72 1.87
C GLU A 23 -52.55 23.50 0.43
N ASP A 24 -52.42 24.60 -0.31
CA ASP A 24 -53.21 25.00 -1.46
C ASP A 24 -53.24 24.03 -2.64
N VAL A 25 -54.40 23.96 -3.28
CA VAL A 25 -54.55 23.46 -4.64
C VAL A 25 -53.87 24.46 -5.57
N GLN A 26 -52.59 24.26 -5.84
CA GLN A 26 -51.91 24.92 -6.94
C GLN A 26 -51.90 23.97 -8.14
N SER A 27 -52.53 24.46 -9.21
CA SER A 27 -52.75 23.84 -10.50
C SER A 27 -51.53 23.09 -11.04
N ALA A 28 -51.80 21.88 -11.56
CA ALA A 28 -50.86 21.09 -12.33
C ALA A 28 -50.39 21.85 -13.58
N GLU A 29 -49.07 22.04 -13.70
CA GLU A 29 -48.39 22.20 -14.99
C GLU A 29 -47.88 20.82 -15.47
N PRO A 30 -47.84 20.58 -16.80
CA PRO A 30 -47.53 19.26 -17.35
C PRO A 30 -46.08 18.88 -17.05
N GLY A 31 -45.90 17.64 -16.60
CA GLY A 31 -44.61 17.08 -16.21
C GLY A 31 -43.52 17.27 -17.26
N GLU A 32 -42.48 17.98 -16.85
CA GLU A 32 -41.17 17.90 -17.45
C GLU A 32 -40.58 16.56 -16.99
N ALA A 33 -40.40 15.63 -17.94
CA ALA A 33 -39.79 14.36 -17.67
C ALA A 33 -38.35 14.61 -17.21
N GLU A 34 -38.12 14.49 -15.90
CA GLU A 34 -36.80 14.48 -15.30
C GLU A 34 -36.03 13.32 -15.93
N ALA A 35 -35.10 13.65 -16.82
CA ALA A 35 -34.15 12.70 -17.36
C ALA A 35 -33.47 12.02 -16.17
N PRO A 36 -33.37 10.68 -16.12
CA PRO A 36 -32.79 10.02 -14.97
C PRO A 36 -31.38 10.55 -14.80
N ALA A 37 -31.09 11.12 -13.62
CA ALA A 37 -29.74 11.44 -13.20
C ALA A 37 -28.88 10.21 -13.51
N ALA A 38 -27.86 10.38 -14.33
CA ALA A 38 -26.92 9.32 -14.61
C ALA A 38 -26.30 8.94 -13.27
N ASP A 39 -26.74 7.80 -12.70
CA ASP A 39 -26.14 7.23 -11.50
C ASP A 39 -24.65 7.05 -11.80
N GLU A 40 -23.82 7.95 -11.26
CA GLU A 40 -22.37 7.82 -11.34
C GLU A 40 -22.01 6.49 -10.68
N ARG A 41 -21.50 5.56 -11.50
CA ARG A 41 -21.06 4.26 -11.01
C ARG A 41 -20.00 4.52 -9.92
N PRO A 42 -20.16 3.95 -8.71
CA PRO A 42 -19.20 4.16 -7.64
C PRO A 42 -17.79 3.76 -8.12
N ALA A 43 -16.80 4.57 -7.74
CA ALA A 43 -15.41 4.30 -8.07
C ALA A 43 -15.01 2.91 -7.57
N LEU A 44 -14.29 2.17 -8.40
CA LEU A 44 -13.77 0.86 -8.00
C LEU A 44 -12.75 1.05 -6.86
N PRO A 45 -12.80 0.20 -5.82
CA PRO A 45 -11.80 0.25 -4.76
C PRO A 45 -10.42 -0.13 -5.31
N GLU A 46 -9.38 0.35 -4.62
CA GLU A 46 -8.01 -0.12 -4.85
C GLU A 46 -7.91 -1.64 -4.70
N ARG A 47 -6.92 -2.23 -5.39
CA ARG A 47 -6.58 -3.65 -5.22
C ARG A 47 -6.14 -3.90 -3.78
N SER A 48 -5.34 -3.01 -3.21
CA SER A 48 -4.89 -3.10 -1.80
C SER A 48 -6.07 -3.28 -0.82
N VAL A 49 -7.17 -2.54 -1.03
CA VAL A 49 -8.40 -2.60 -0.21
C VAL A 49 -9.14 -3.93 -0.44
N SER A 50 -9.26 -4.35 -1.70
CA SER A 50 -9.94 -5.61 -2.06
C SER A 50 -9.20 -6.84 -1.51
N ASP A 51 -7.87 -6.83 -1.57
CA ASP A 51 -7.01 -7.87 -0.99
C ASP A 51 -7.14 -7.89 0.55
N ALA A 52 -7.15 -6.72 1.20
CA ALA A 52 -7.34 -6.61 2.65
C ALA A 52 -8.68 -7.21 3.09
N GLN A 53 -9.79 -6.89 2.42
CA GLN A 53 -11.11 -7.48 2.70
C GLN A 53 -11.11 -8.99 2.58
N THR A 54 -10.38 -9.52 1.58
CA THR A 54 -10.23 -10.98 1.41
C THR A 54 -9.45 -11.59 2.57
N LEU A 55 -8.42 -10.92 3.09
CA LEU A 55 -7.65 -11.36 4.25
C LEU A 55 -8.49 -11.34 5.53
N GLU A 56 -9.32 -10.31 5.73
CA GLU A 56 -10.23 -10.21 6.90
C GLU A 56 -11.22 -11.38 6.98
N GLN A 57 -11.64 -11.91 5.83
CA GLN A 57 -12.55 -13.05 5.77
C GLN A 57 -11.84 -14.39 6.01
N ARG A 58 -10.54 -14.48 5.69
CA ARG A 58 -9.79 -15.76 5.70
C ARG A 58 -9.01 -15.98 7.00
N LEU A 59 -8.54 -14.91 7.63
CA LEU A 59 -7.67 -14.98 8.80
C LEU A 59 -8.46 -14.86 10.09
N ASP A 60 -7.88 -15.34 11.20
CA ASP A 60 -8.47 -15.19 12.52
C ASP A 60 -8.55 -13.70 12.90
N LYS A 61 -9.67 -13.27 13.47
CA LYS A 61 -9.89 -11.88 13.91
C LYS A 61 -8.85 -11.39 14.90
N ARG A 62 -8.22 -12.29 15.66
CA ARG A 62 -7.15 -11.97 16.62
C ARG A 62 -5.85 -11.54 15.94
N GLU A 63 -5.65 -11.94 14.69
CA GLU A 63 -4.50 -11.49 13.89
C GLU A 63 -4.77 -10.15 13.21
N GLN A 64 -6.02 -9.72 13.11
CA GLN A 64 -6.41 -8.55 12.36
C GLN A 64 -6.33 -7.30 13.23
N GLN A 65 -5.58 -6.30 12.77
CA GLN A 65 -5.48 -5.01 13.41
C GLN A 65 -5.80 -3.91 12.41
N MET A 66 -6.88 -3.17 12.66
CA MET A 66 -7.17 -1.96 11.89
C MET A 66 -6.32 -0.80 12.45
N LEU A 67 -5.52 -0.18 11.60
CA LEU A 67 -4.64 0.95 11.96
C LEU A 67 -5.09 2.22 11.24
N GLN A 68 -4.87 3.37 11.89
CA GLN A 68 -5.22 4.68 11.35
C GLN A 68 -3.97 5.41 10.86
N ALA A 69 -3.94 5.77 9.58
CA ALA A 69 -2.90 6.55 8.93
C ALA A 69 -3.51 7.86 8.37
N GLY A 70 -3.48 8.92 9.17
CA GLY A 70 -4.16 10.18 8.84
C GLY A 70 -5.67 9.97 8.72
N ALA A 71 -6.25 10.24 7.55
CA ALA A 71 -7.66 10.02 7.27
C ALA A 71 -8.00 8.57 6.87
N GLU A 72 -7.00 7.76 6.51
CA GLU A 72 -7.21 6.39 6.03
C GLU A 72 -7.12 5.38 7.16
N SER A 73 -7.99 4.37 7.10
CA SER A 73 -7.88 3.16 7.91
C SER A 73 -7.43 2.00 7.04
N PHE A 74 -6.53 1.17 7.53
CA PHE A 74 -6.02 0.04 6.77
C PHE A 74 -5.76 -1.18 7.65
N LEU A 75 -5.90 -2.37 7.05
CA LEU A 75 -5.61 -3.62 7.71
C LEU A 75 -4.10 -3.83 7.84
N ALA A 76 -3.66 -4.10 9.06
CA ALA A 76 -2.39 -4.74 9.37
C ALA A 76 -2.65 -6.10 10.03
N LEU A 77 -1.68 -7.01 9.93
CA LEU A 77 -1.78 -8.33 10.56
C LEU A 77 -0.72 -8.49 11.63
N TRP A 78 -1.16 -8.78 12.85
CA TRP A 78 -0.33 -8.84 14.06
C TRP A 78 -0.29 -10.27 14.62
N LEU A 79 0.92 -10.75 14.92
CA LEU A 79 1.11 -11.95 15.72
C LEU A 79 2.04 -11.65 16.90
N PRO A 80 1.65 -11.99 18.15
CA PRO A 80 2.51 -11.82 19.29
C PRO A 80 3.66 -12.83 19.29
N ALA A 81 4.77 -12.50 19.97
CA ALA A 81 5.88 -13.44 20.14
C ALA A 81 5.46 -14.66 20.99
N ASN A 82 5.98 -15.85 20.65
CA ASN A 82 5.68 -17.10 21.36
C ASN A 82 6.62 -17.35 22.55
N VAL A 83 6.98 -16.29 23.28
CA VAL A 83 7.89 -16.31 24.43
C VAL A 83 7.40 -15.37 25.53
N GLY A 84 7.78 -15.64 26.77
CA GLY A 84 7.38 -14.80 27.91
C GLY A 84 8.06 -13.42 27.94
N ASP A 85 9.23 -13.28 27.31
CA ASP A 85 9.95 -12.01 27.21
C ASP A 85 10.35 -11.73 25.75
N PRO A 86 9.53 -11.01 24.98
CA PRO A 86 9.78 -10.72 23.57
C PRO A 86 11.01 -9.84 23.38
N SER A 87 11.75 -10.09 22.29
CA SER A 87 12.90 -9.24 21.91
C SER A 87 12.46 -7.88 21.36
N GLY A 88 11.24 -7.79 20.83
CA GLY A 88 10.71 -6.61 20.17
C GLY A 88 9.71 -6.98 19.08
N ALA A 89 9.46 -6.05 18.16
CA ALA A 89 8.57 -6.21 17.02
C ALA A 89 9.30 -6.01 15.69
N VAL A 90 9.01 -6.90 14.74
CA VAL A 90 9.41 -6.75 13.33
C VAL A 90 8.21 -6.29 12.52
N ILE A 91 8.31 -5.11 11.94
CA ILE A 91 7.30 -4.55 11.05
C ILE A 91 7.69 -4.90 9.61
N LEU A 92 6.87 -5.71 8.97
CA LEU A 92 7.02 -6.20 7.61
C LEU A 92 6.33 -5.23 6.64
N VAL A 93 7.11 -4.61 5.77
CA VAL A 93 6.68 -3.70 4.72
C VAL A 93 6.72 -4.46 3.39
N PRO A 94 5.55 -4.86 2.83
CA PRO A 94 5.50 -5.58 1.57
C PRO A 94 5.99 -4.75 0.39
N GLY A 95 6.26 -5.44 -0.72
CA GLY A 95 6.47 -4.77 -2.00
C GLY A 95 5.18 -4.25 -2.62
N ASP A 96 5.33 -3.49 -3.70
CA ASP A 96 4.26 -3.04 -4.56
C ASP A 96 3.55 -4.29 -5.07
N VAL A 97 2.23 -4.21 -5.20
CA VAL A 97 1.34 -5.32 -5.58
C VAL A 97 1.40 -6.55 -4.65
N GLU A 98 2.12 -6.53 -3.53
CA GLU A 98 2.07 -7.55 -2.49
C GLU A 98 1.08 -7.16 -1.39
N ASN A 99 0.37 -8.13 -0.80
CA ASN A 99 -0.53 -7.89 0.33
C ASN A 99 0.13 -8.25 1.67
N ALA A 100 -0.54 -7.94 2.79
CA ALA A 100 -0.03 -8.18 4.14
C ALA A 100 0.22 -9.67 4.46
N ASP A 101 -0.26 -10.61 3.65
CA ASP A 101 0.02 -12.06 3.78
C ASP A 101 0.72 -12.66 2.54
N GLY A 102 1.50 -11.83 1.83
CA GLY A 102 2.18 -12.21 0.60
C GLY A 102 2.99 -13.50 0.74
N ALA A 103 2.82 -14.42 -0.22
CA ALA A 103 3.38 -15.76 -0.15
C ALA A 103 4.91 -15.79 -0.32
N ALA A 104 5.51 -14.76 -0.93
CA ALA A 104 6.94 -14.76 -1.25
C ALA A 104 7.80 -14.62 0.02
N ALA A 105 7.54 -13.59 0.82
CA ALA A 105 8.32 -13.28 2.00
C ALA A 105 7.46 -12.90 3.21
N VAL A 106 6.50 -11.97 3.02
CA VAL A 106 5.79 -11.31 4.12
C VAL A 106 5.03 -12.30 5.00
N GLY A 107 4.11 -13.08 4.44
CA GLY A 107 3.28 -14.04 5.18
C GLY A 107 4.10 -15.12 5.91
N PRO A 108 5.03 -15.81 5.23
CA PRO A 108 5.91 -16.80 5.88
C PRO A 108 6.75 -16.21 7.02
N LEU A 109 7.28 -15.00 6.86
CA LEU A 109 8.04 -14.33 7.92
C LEU A 109 7.14 -13.94 9.10
N ARG A 110 5.95 -13.40 8.83
CA ARG A 110 4.95 -13.07 9.86
C ARG A 110 4.69 -14.28 10.76
N ARG A 111 4.48 -15.46 10.18
CA ARG A 111 4.19 -16.68 10.95
C ARG A 111 5.40 -17.25 11.69
N LYS A 112 6.62 -17.12 11.15
CA LYS A 112 7.84 -17.76 11.73
C LYS A 112 8.60 -16.90 12.73
N LEU A 113 8.45 -15.58 12.69
CA LEU A 113 9.13 -14.65 13.61
C LEU A 113 8.67 -14.79 15.08
N PRO A 114 7.38 -15.03 15.38
CA PRO A 114 6.91 -15.35 16.72
C PRO A 114 7.68 -16.47 17.43
N ASP A 115 7.99 -17.55 16.71
CA ASP A 115 8.77 -18.68 17.24
C ASP A 115 10.25 -18.33 17.51
N ALA A 116 10.73 -17.24 16.90
CA ALA A 116 12.06 -16.68 17.18
C ALA A 116 12.05 -15.63 18.30
N GLY A 117 10.92 -15.42 18.99
CA GLY A 117 10.79 -14.47 20.10
C GLY A 117 10.51 -13.03 19.67
N TRP A 118 10.03 -12.82 18.45
CA TRP A 118 9.70 -11.51 17.89
C TRP A 118 8.20 -11.38 17.67
N HIS A 119 7.59 -10.27 18.07
CA HIS A 119 6.28 -9.93 17.52
C HIS A 119 6.43 -9.64 16.03
N SER A 120 5.39 -9.91 15.24
CA SER A 120 5.39 -9.56 13.82
C SER A 120 4.16 -8.74 13.46
N LEU A 121 4.36 -7.67 12.70
CA LEU A 121 3.30 -6.82 12.17
C LEU A 121 3.49 -6.65 10.66
N SER A 122 2.58 -7.14 9.82
CA SER A 122 2.64 -6.90 8.36
C SER A 122 1.63 -5.87 7.90
N LEU A 123 2.05 -4.95 7.05
CA LEU A 123 1.24 -3.82 6.60
C LEU A 123 0.53 -4.10 5.28
N THR A 124 -0.62 -3.47 5.07
CA THR A 124 -1.18 -3.27 3.73
C THR A 124 -0.73 -1.90 3.24
N LEU A 125 0.04 -1.83 2.16
CA LEU A 125 0.43 -0.55 1.53
C LEU A 125 -0.66 -0.08 0.55
N PRO A 126 -0.80 1.24 0.31
CA PRO A 126 -1.64 1.73 -0.78
C PRO A 126 -1.09 1.23 -2.12
N ASP A 127 -1.95 1.09 -3.13
CA ASP A 127 -1.46 0.74 -4.46
C ASP A 127 -0.56 1.88 -4.99
N PRO A 128 0.50 1.55 -5.75
CA PRO A 128 1.31 2.57 -6.41
C PRO A 128 0.42 3.33 -7.40
N ASP A 129 0.23 4.62 -7.16
CA ASP A 129 -0.40 5.54 -8.11
C ASP A 129 0.58 5.79 -9.27
N GLY A 130 0.79 4.75 -10.08
CA GLY A 130 1.66 4.76 -11.25
C GLY A 130 1.13 5.65 -12.38
N ASP A 131 1.96 5.84 -13.41
CA ASP A 131 1.61 6.63 -14.59
C ASP A 131 0.21 6.24 -15.11
N PRO A 132 -0.63 7.21 -15.49
CA PRO A 132 -1.99 6.89 -15.89
C PRO A 132 -1.90 5.95 -17.09
N LEU A 133 -2.71 4.89 -17.09
CA LEU A 133 -2.77 4.00 -18.25
C LEU A 133 -3.00 4.89 -19.48
N PRO A 134 -2.19 4.75 -20.55
CA PRO A 134 -2.38 5.55 -21.75
C PRO A 134 -3.82 5.33 -22.20
N LEU A 135 -4.57 6.43 -22.33
CA LEU A 135 -5.93 6.38 -22.84
C LEU A 135 -5.87 5.68 -24.19
N ARG A 136 -6.62 4.58 -24.35
CA ARG A 136 -6.79 3.99 -25.66
C ARG A 136 -7.42 5.07 -26.53
N SER A 137 -6.66 5.61 -27.48
CA SER A 137 -7.27 6.31 -28.60
C SER A 137 -8.19 5.28 -29.26
N ALA A 138 -9.49 5.53 -29.24
CA ALA A 138 -10.42 4.73 -29.99
C ALA A 138 -9.98 4.83 -31.46
N ALA A 139 -9.37 3.77 -31.98
CA ALA A 139 -9.07 3.67 -33.39
C ALA A 139 -10.43 3.71 -34.09
N VAL A 140 -10.73 4.84 -34.73
CA VAL A 140 -11.83 4.91 -35.69
C VAL A 140 -11.51 3.86 -36.74
N ALA A 141 -12.33 2.81 -36.79
CA ALA A 141 -12.21 1.78 -37.81
C ALA A 141 -12.24 2.48 -39.19
N PRO A 142 -11.28 2.23 -40.09
CA PRO A 142 -11.42 2.68 -41.45
C PRO A 142 -12.63 1.96 -42.04
N ALA A 143 -13.61 2.72 -42.51
CA ALA A 143 -14.66 2.19 -43.34
C ALA A 143 -14.01 1.68 -44.65
N GLU A 144 -13.79 0.38 -44.75
CA GLU A 144 -13.50 -0.26 -46.02
C GLU A 144 -14.80 -0.34 -46.83
N GLY A 145 -14.79 0.29 -48.00
CA GLY A 145 -15.92 0.30 -48.93
C GLY A 145 -15.58 1.01 -50.24
N GLU A 146 -14.80 0.32 -51.08
CA GLU A 146 -14.83 0.33 -52.56
C GLU A 146 -14.30 1.56 -53.35
N THR A 147 -13.19 1.36 -54.05
CA THR A 147 -12.74 2.04 -55.29
C THR A 147 -13.32 1.31 -56.54
N PRO A 148 -13.29 1.83 -57.81
CA PRO A 148 -12.27 2.73 -58.38
C PRO A 148 -12.70 3.69 -59.52
N THR A 149 -11.69 4.36 -60.12
CA THR A 149 -11.59 5.11 -61.41
C THR A 149 -11.91 6.62 -61.33
N THR A 150 -11.16 7.59 -61.89
CA THR A 150 -10.14 7.66 -62.96
C THR A 150 -9.28 8.96 -62.82
N GLU A 151 -7.99 8.87 -63.12
CA GLU A 151 -7.09 9.84 -63.83
C GLU A 151 -7.12 11.37 -63.59
N SER A 152 -6.03 11.92 -63.03
CA SER A 152 -5.18 13.01 -63.61
C SER A 152 -4.35 13.73 -62.54
N ALA A 153 -3.09 14.06 -62.86
CA ALA A 153 -2.14 14.85 -62.06
C ALA A 153 -1.85 16.21 -62.76
N PRO A 154 -1.08 17.18 -62.22
CA PRO A 154 -0.65 17.49 -60.84
C PRO A 154 -0.81 19.00 -60.44
N ALA A 155 -0.35 19.32 -59.21
CA ALA A 155 0.18 20.60 -58.70
C ALA A 155 -0.77 21.68 -58.13
N SER A 156 -0.67 21.91 -56.82
CA SER A 156 -0.66 23.23 -56.14
C SER A 156 -0.20 23.08 -54.68
N GLU A 157 0.73 23.92 -54.26
CA GLU A 157 1.37 24.02 -52.93
C GLU A 157 0.46 24.68 -51.85
N PRO A 158 0.91 24.83 -50.57
CA PRO A 158 0.09 24.60 -49.39
C PRO A 158 -0.69 25.83 -48.90
N ALA A 159 -1.90 25.60 -48.39
CA ALA A 159 -2.66 26.59 -47.63
C ALA A 159 -2.65 26.23 -46.14
N VAL A 160 -1.96 27.07 -45.38
CA VAL A 160 -2.01 27.15 -43.92
C VAL A 160 -3.41 27.60 -43.51
N ALA A 161 -4.09 26.84 -42.65
CA ALA A 161 -5.26 27.32 -41.92
C ALA A 161 -5.20 26.82 -40.47
N ALA A 162 -5.06 27.80 -39.58
CA ALA A 162 -5.07 27.68 -38.13
C ALA A 162 -6.46 27.19 -37.61
N PRO A 163 -6.55 26.77 -36.34
CA PRO A 163 -7.58 25.86 -35.86
C PRO A 163 -8.92 26.57 -35.64
N ALA A 164 -10.00 25.90 -36.02
CA ALA A 164 -11.34 26.28 -35.60
C ALA A 164 -11.62 25.68 -34.22
N ASP A 165 -11.67 26.59 -33.27
CA ASP A 165 -12.22 26.44 -31.93
C ASP A 165 -13.60 25.76 -31.99
N GLY A 166 -13.73 24.70 -31.20
CA GLY A 166 -14.91 23.86 -31.09
C GLY A 166 -15.05 23.43 -29.65
N GLY A 167 -15.31 24.43 -28.79
CA GLY A 167 -15.54 24.25 -27.37
C GLY A 167 -16.64 23.23 -27.09
N THR A 168 -16.26 22.14 -26.45
CA THR A 168 -17.12 21.41 -25.52
C THR A 168 -16.59 21.70 -24.12
N PRO A 169 -17.45 22.02 -23.13
CA PRO A 169 -17.00 22.34 -21.79
C PRO A 169 -16.36 21.10 -21.19
N GLN A 170 -15.03 21.07 -21.23
CA GLN A 170 -14.20 20.11 -20.54
C GLN A 170 -14.46 20.35 -19.06
N ALA A 171 -15.07 19.37 -18.39
CA ALA A 171 -15.22 19.39 -16.95
C ALA A 171 -13.84 19.67 -16.34
N GLU A 172 -13.71 20.85 -15.72
CA GLU A 172 -12.53 21.30 -15.00
C GLU A 172 -12.38 20.47 -13.73
N GLY A 173 -11.92 19.24 -13.87
CA GLY A 173 -11.25 18.50 -12.81
C GLY A 173 -9.76 18.66 -13.04
N SER A 174 -9.10 19.54 -12.29
CA SER A 174 -7.64 19.72 -12.32
C SER A 174 -6.93 18.36 -12.35
N ALA A 175 -6.39 17.97 -13.51
CA ALA A 175 -5.68 16.71 -13.64
C ALA A 175 -4.40 16.78 -12.79
N VAL A 176 -4.40 16.12 -11.63
CA VAL A 176 -3.26 16.05 -10.71
C VAL A 176 -2.04 15.51 -11.48
N SER A 177 -0.92 16.21 -11.41
CA SER A 177 0.27 15.83 -12.18
C SER A 177 0.80 14.46 -11.72
N PRO A 178 1.50 13.70 -12.59
CA PRO A 178 2.10 12.41 -12.19
C PRO A 178 3.04 12.54 -10.99
N GLU A 179 3.74 13.67 -10.86
CA GLU A 179 4.62 13.95 -9.72
C GLU A 179 3.83 14.15 -8.43
N GLN A 180 2.74 14.93 -8.47
CA GLN A 180 1.87 15.14 -7.33
C GLN A 180 1.23 13.83 -6.86
N ARG A 181 0.80 12.97 -7.79
CA ARG A 181 0.27 11.63 -7.44
C ARG A 181 1.33 10.76 -6.76
N ARG A 182 2.56 10.74 -7.27
CA ARG A 182 3.67 10.02 -6.63
C ARG A 182 4.00 10.56 -5.24
N GLN A 183 3.96 11.88 -5.06
CA GLN A 183 4.16 12.49 -3.75
C GLN A 183 3.05 12.10 -2.78
N ALA A 184 1.78 12.20 -3.19
CA ALA A 184 0.65 11.78 -2.38
C ALA A 184 0.75 10.29 -2.00
N HIS A 185 1.11 9.42 -2.95
CA HIS A 185 1.36 8.01 -2.68
C HIS A 185 2.49 7.80 -1.65
N ALA A 186 3.63 8.50 -1.81
CA ALA A 186 4.71 8.43 -0.83
C ALA A 186 4.23 8.86 0.57
N GLU A 187 3.48 9.96 0.68
CA GLU A 187 2.94 10.42 1.96
C GLU A 187 1.99 9.38 2.60
N ARG A 188 1.12 8.74 1.80
CA ARG A 188 0.24 7.65 2.26
C ARG A 188 1.05 6.46 2.78
N VAL A 189 2.09 6.02 2.06
CA VAL A 189 2.96 4.92 2.50
C VAL A 189 3.65 5.27 3.83
N MET A 190 4.20 6.48 3.93
CA MET A 190 4.93 6.94 5.12
C MET A 190 3.99 7.01 6.34
N ALA A 191 2.76 7.49 6.15
CA ALA A 191 1.76 7.53 7.21
C ALA A 191 1.35 6.12 7.70
N ARG A 192 1.32 5.11 6.82
CA ARG A 192 1.07 3.71 7.23
C ARG A 192 2.25 3.13 8.02
N ILE A 193 3.49 3.49 7.68
CA ILE A 193 4.67 3.10 8.46
C ILE A 193 4.68 3.81 9.83
N ASP A 194 4.32 5.10 9.89
CA ASP A 194 4.15 5.84 11.15
C ASP A 194 3.14 5.14 12.09
N ALA A 195 1.96 4.79 11.55
CA ALA A 195 0.92 4.10 12.30
C ALA A 195 1.38 2.73 12.82
N ALA A 196 2.16 1.99 12.03
CA ALA A 196 2.72 0.70 12.41
C ALA A 196 3.73 0.81 13.56
N ILE A 197 4.63 1.80 13.50
CA ILE A 197 5.63 2.05 14.56
C ILE A 197 4.92 2.49 15.85
N ALA A 198 3.91 3.36 15.74
CA ALA A 198 3.10 3.78 16.88
C ALA A 198 2.39 2.59 17.54
N PHE A 199 1.81 1.69 16.74
CA PHE A 199 1.20 0.47 17.25
C PHE A 199 2.22 -0.45 17.94
N ALA A 200 3.38 -0.69 17.33
CA ALA A 200 4.43 -1.49 17.93
C ALA A 200 4.93 -0.90 19.28
N ALA A 201 5.04 0.42 19.37
CA ALA A 201 5.34 1.11 20.63
C ALA A 201 4.24 0.93 21.68
N GLN A 202 2.96 0.97 21.28
CA GLN A 202 1.82 0.69 22.17
C GLN A 202 1.84 -0.75 22.70
N GLN A 203 2.32 -1.70 21.90
CA GLN A 203 2.55 -3.09 22.33
C GLN A 203 3.81 -3.26 23.20
N GLN A 204 4.44 -2.15 23.61
CA GLN A 204 5.65 -2.13 24.45
C GLN A 204 6.81 -2.92 23.85
N ALA A 205 6.93 -2.92 22.51
CA ALA A 205 8.04 -3.56 21.83
C ALA A 205 9.36 -2.91 22.26
N LYS A 206 10.26 -3.70 22.86
CA LYS A 206 11.59 -3.24 23.31
C LYS A 206 12.42 -2.72 22.14
N GLU A 207 12.42 -3.46 21.04
CA GLU A 207 13.10 -3.11 19.81
C GLU A 207 12.11 -3.08 18.66
N ILE A 208 12.22 -2.09 17.78
CA ILE A 208 11.45 -2.04 16.54
C ILE A 208 12.40 -2.20 15.36
N VAL A 209 12.11 -3.18 14.52
CA VAL A 209 12.86 -3.48 13.29
C VAL A 209 11.94 -3.28 12.10
N LEU A 210 12.33 -2.44 11.14
CA LEU A 210 11.65 -2.39 9.84
C LEU A 210 12.26 -3.46 8.93
N LEU A 211 11.41 -4.28 8.31
CA LEU A 211 11.80 -5.27 7.31
C LEU A 211 11.00 -5.04 6.04
N GLY A 212 11.66 -4.57 4.99
CA GLY A 212 11.04 -4.35 3.69
C GLY A 212 11.37 -5.44 2.68
N HIS A 213 10.39 -5.85 1.88
CA HIS A 213 10.55 -6.76 0.75
C HIS A 213 10.32 -6.02 -0.58
N GLY A 214 11.16 -6.24 -1.59
CA GLY A 214 11.00 -5.57 -2.89
C GLY A 214 11.09 -4.06 -2.77
N SER A 215 10.09 -3.34 -3.29
CA SER A 215 9.92 -1.89 -3.08
C SER A 215 9.63 -1.50 -1.64
N GLY A 216 9.09 -2.39 -0.81
CA GLY A 216 8.91 -2.15 0.62
C GLY A 216 10.24 -1.87 1.33
N ALA A 217 11.35 -2.42 0.83
CA ALA A 217 12.70 -2.09 1.30
C ALA A 217 13.10 -0.66 0.96
N TYR A 218 12.73 -0.17 -0.23
CA TYR A 218 12.91 1.23 -0.61
C TYR A 218 12.09 2.15 0.28
N TRP A 219 10.81 1.84 0.51
CA TRP A 219 9.94 2.63 1.38
C TRP A 219 10.44 2.69 2.82
N ALA A 220 10.89 1.56 3.38
CA ALA A 220 11.46 1.51 4.71
C ALA A 220 12.78 2.31 4.82
N ALA A 221 13.66 2.22 3.82
CA ALA A 221 14.91 2.99 3.79
C ALA A 221 14.65 4.50 3.68
N ARG A 222 13.76 4.89 2.77
CA ARG A 222 13.34 6.28 2.59
C ARG A 222 12.69 6.84 3.86
N TYR A 223 11.82 6.06 4.50
CA TYR A 223 11.20 6.42 5.77
C TYR A 223 12.21 6.76 6.85
N LEU A 224 13.24 5.93 7.02
CA LEU A 224 14.27 6.15 8.03
C LEU A 224 15.13 7.39 7.76
N ASN A 225 15.40 7.72 6.49
CA ASN A 225 16.15 8.92 6.12
C ASN A 225 15.33 10.20 6.33
N GLU A 226 14.04 10.18 5.98
CA GLU A 226 13.19 11.36 6.08
C GLU A 226 12.62 11.61 7.47
N ARG A 227 12.10 10.57 8.15
CA ARG A 227 11.38 10.71 9.43
C ARG A 227 12.29 10.55 10.65
N LYS A 228 13.39 9.79 10.52
CA LYS A 228 14.36 9.53 11.59
C LYS A 228 13.70 9.21 12.95
N PRO A 229 12.81 8.20 13.01
CA PRO A 229 12.16 7.82 14.26
C PRO A 229 13.18 7.46 15.33
N ALA A 230 12.96 7.92 16.56
CA ALA A 230 13.92 7.72 17.65
C ALA A 230 14.04 6.27 18.12
N ASN A 231 13.03 5.43 17.86
CA ASN A 231 12.88 4.07 18.38
C ASN A 231 13.11 2.97 17.34
N VAL A 232 13.56 3.31 16.12
CA VAL A 232 13.89 2.33 15.08
C VAL A 232 15.38 2.42 14.76
N HIS A 233 16.12 1.38 15.13
CA HIS A 233 17.58 1.34 14.99
C HIS A 233 18.09 0.26 14.03
N ASN A 234 17.16 -0.46 13.40
CA ASN A 234 17.47 -1.62 12.58
C ASN A 234 16.56 -1.67 11.34
N LEU A 235 17.18 -1.88 10.17
CA LEU A 235 16.52 -2.08 8.89
C LEU A 235 16.95 -3.41 8.27
N LEU A 236 15.99 -4.18 7.77
CA LEU A 236 16.23 -5.38 6.97
C LEU A 236 15.62 -5.18 5.59
N MET A 237 16.45 -5.31 4.56
CA MET A 237 16.06 -5.14 3.18
C MET A 237 16.16 -6.48 2.47
N VAL A 238 15.06 -6.99 1.94
CA VAL A 238 15.01 -8.27 1.23
C VAL A 238 14.66 -8.02 -0.23
N ALA A 239 15.54 -8.45 -1.14
CA ALA A 239 15.37 -8.27 -2.58
C ALA A 239 15.02 -6.82 -2.96
N ALA A 240 15.75 -5.86 -2.38
CA ALA A 240 15.39 -4.45 -2.43
C ALA A 240 15.38 -3.88 -3.86
N GLU A 241 14.24 -3.29 -4.23
CA GLU A 241 13.94 -2.75 -5.55
C GLU A 241 13.54 -1.27 -5.47
N LEU A 242 13.89 -0.50 -6.49
CA LEU A 242 13.47 0.91 -6.64
C LEU A 242 12.12 0.95 -7.38
N PRO A 243 11.05 1.50 -6.79
CA PRO A 243 9.78 1.69 -7.49
C PRO A 243 9.90 2.57 -8.73
N THR A 244 9.13 2.26 -9.77
CA THR A 244 9.13 3.03 -11.02
C THR A 244 8.69 4.48 -10.78
N GLY A 245 9.46 5.44 -11.30
CA GLY A 245 9.13 6.86 -11.18
C GLY A 245 9.53 7.50 -9.84
N PHE A 246 10.20 6.75 -8.96
CA PHE A 246 10.70 7.25 -7.68
C PHE A 246 12.22 7.44 -7.68
N ALA A 247 12.66 8.38 -6.85
CA ALA A 247 14.05 8.75 -6.61
C ALA A 247 14.18 9.19 -5.14
N PRO A 248 15.39 9.25 -4.55
CA PRO A 248 16.69 8.84 -5.09
C PRO A 248 16.84 7.30 -5.18
N PRO A 249 17.86 6.76 -5.87
CA PRO A 249 18.09 5.32 -5.90
C PRO A 249 18.51 4.77 -4.51
N LEU A 250 18.34 3.46 -4.33
CA LEU A 250 18.60 2.78 -3.06
C LEU A 250 20.03 2.90 -2.54
N ASP A 251 21.05 3.02 -3.40
CA ASP A 251 22.44 3.16 -2.97
C ASP A 251 22.74 4.53 -2.38
N GLU A 252 22.05 5.58 -2.84
CA GLU A 252 22.07 6.91 -2.20
C GLU A 252 21.34 6.86 -0.85
N LEU A 253 20.14 6.25 -0.80
CA LEU A 253 19.42 6.08 0.46
C LEU A 253 20.25 5.34 1.50
N VAL A 254 20.90 4.24 1.10
CA VAL A 254 21.75 3.43 1.98
C VAL A 254 22.93 4.23 2.53
N ALA A 255 23.52 5.13 1.75
CA ALA A 255 24.66 5.94 2.19
C ALA A 255 24.31 6.87 3.36
N GLU A 256 23.03 7.22 3.52
CA GLU A 256 22.53 8.15 4.54
C GLU A 256 21.80 7.46 5.69
N LEU A 257 21.69 6.12 5.67
CA LEU A 257 20.92 5.38 6.68
C LEU A 257 21.49 5.60 8.10
N PRO A 258 20.66 6.02 9.07
CA PRO A 258 21.10 6.24 10.45
C PRO A 258 21.19 4.96 11.29
N VAL A 259 20.84 3.80 10.73
CA VAL A 259 20.56 2.56 11.46
C VAL A 259 21.51 1.41 11.08
N ALA A 260 21.50 0.32 11.86
CA ALA A 260 22.08 -0.94 11.40
C ALA A 260 21.22 -1.52 10.28
N ALA A 261 21.85 -2.01 9.22
CA ALA A 261 21.14 -2.44 8.01
C ALA A 261 21.62 -3.82 7.54
N GLY A 262 20.68 -4.75 7.37
CA GLY A 262 20.90 -6.03 6.70
C GLY A 262 20.34 -6.01 5.28
N ASP A 263 21.17 -6.25 4.26
CA ASP A 263 20.76 -6.32 2.84
C ASP A 263 20.85 -7.76 2.32
N PHE A 264 19.69 -8.37 2.11
CA PHE A 264 19.51 -9.74 1.67
C PHE A 264 19.13 -9.76 0.18
N TYR A 265 19.97 -10.39 -0.65
CA TYR A 265 19.78 -10.39 -2.10
C TYR A 265 20.06 -11.77 -2.71
N TYR A 266 19.47 -12.05 -3.87
CA TYR A 266 19.67 -13.30 -4.60
C TYR A 266 20.84 -13.18 -5.58
N LYS A 267 21.97 -13.82 -5.28
CA LYS A 267 23.24 -13.61 -6.01
C LYS A 267 23.30 -14.19 -7.42
N ASP A 268 22.40 -15.11 -7.70
CA ASP A 268 22.18 -15.78 -8.98
C ASP A 268 21.31 -14.94 -9.93
N GLN A 269 20.60 -13.94 -9.42
CA GLN A 269 19.92 -12.94 -10.23
C GLN A 269 20.88 -11.79 -10.55
N ALA A 270 21.13 -11.55 -11.84
CA ALA A 270 22.13 -10.57 -12.28
C ALA A 270 21.76 -9.13 -11.88
N THR A 271 20.46 -8.80 -11.93
CA THR A 271 19.88 -7.52 -11.51
C THR A 271 20.12 -7.29 -10.02
N ASP A 272 19.70 -8.22 -9.16
CA ASP A 272 19.88 -8.16 -7.71
C ASP A 272 21.35 -8.03 -7.33
N ARG A 273 22.22 -8.87 -7.91
CA ARG A 273 23.66 -8.84 -7.62
C ARG A 273 24.27 -7.47 -7.97
N THR A 274 23.87 -6.89 -9.09
CA THR A 274 24.39 -5.58 -9.53
C THR A 274 23.87 -4.46 -8.64
N ALA A 275 22.58 -4.48 -8.30
CA ALA A 275 21.97 -3.51 -7.39
C ALA A 275 22.57 -3.58 -5.97
N ALA A 276 22.75 -4.79 -5.43
CA ALA A 276 23.42 -5.03 -4.16
C ALA A 276 24.87 -4.54 -4.19
N LEU A 277 25.62 -4.77 -5.27
CA LEU A 277 27.00 -4.28 -5.38
C LEU A 277 27.07 -2.75 -5.29
N LYS A 278 26.15 -2.02 -5.94
CA LYS A 278 26.07 -0.55 -5.84
C LYS A 278 25.86 -0.09 -4.39
N ARG A 279 24.89 -0.71 -3.69
CA ARG A 279 24.62 -0.41 -2.27
C ARG A 279 25.82 -0.72 -1.36
N LEU A 280 26.52 -1.83 -1.60
CA LEU A 280 27.74 -2.19 -0.86
C LEU A 280 28.88 -1.18 -1.09
N GLN A 281 29.04 -0.71 -2.33
CA GLN A 281 30.05 0.29 -2.63
C GLN A 281 29.70 1.64 -2.00
N ALA A 282 28.42 2.03 -2.02
CA ALA A 282 27.95 3.25 -1.37
C ALA A 282 28.14 3.21 0.14
N SER A 283 27.78 2.11 0.81
CA SER A 283 27.98 1.96 2.26
C SER A 283 29.45 2.00 2.66
N LYS A 284 30.35 1.43 1.84
CA LYS A 284 31.80 1.55 2.04
C LYS A 284 32.30 2.99 1.91
N ARG A 285 31.82 3.75 0.91
CA ARG A 285 32.16 5.17 0.75
C ARG A 285 31.67 6.01 1.92
N ALA A 286 30.46 5.74 2.41
CA ALA A 286 29.86 6.37 3.58
C ALA A 286 30.43 5.86 4.92
N LYS A 287 31.32 4.85 4.90
CA LYS A 287 31.94 4.23 6.08
C LYS A 287 30.90 3.72 7.08
N LEU A 288 29.88 3.00 6.62
CA LEU A 288 28.85 2.41 7.47
C LEU A 288 29.27 1.02 7.99
N PRO A 289 29.80 0.88 9.21
CA PRO A 289 30.31 -0.41 9.71
C PRO A 289 29.21 -1.42 10.02
N THR A 290 27.96 -0.95 10.13
CA THR A 290 26.80 -1.77 10.48
C THR A 290 25.88 -2.05 9.30
N TYR A 291 26.39 -1.86 8.09
CA TYR A 291 25.76 -2.34 6.88
C TYR A 291 26.32 -3.73 6.53
N ILE A 292 25.45 -4.74 6.55
CA ILE A 292 25.84 -6.15 6.37
C ILE A 292 25.04 -6.75 5.22
N GLN A 293 25.76 -7.26 4.22
CA GLN A 293 25.14 -7.96 3.09
C GLN A 293 25.13 -9.46 3.29
N VAL A 294 23.98 -10.07 2.98
CA VAL A 294 23.77 -11.51 3.08
C VAL A 294 23.29 -12.03 1.73
N SER A 295 24.17 -12.78 1.06
CA SER A 295 23.81 -13.40 -0.22
C SER A 295 22.97 -14.67 -0.04
N MET A 296 21.92 -14.77 -0.84
CA MET A 296 20.98 -15.89 -0.92
C MET A 296 21.05 -16.51 -2.32
N LYS A 297 20.41 -17.68 -2.50
CA LYS A 297 20.25 -18.32 -3.82
C LYS A 297 18.76 -18.34 -4.14
N ALA A 298 18.37 -17.86 -5.31
CA ALA A 298 17.02 -18.08 -5.78
C ALA A 298 16.82 -19.58 -6.01
N LEU A 299 15.64 -20.07 -5.66
CA LEU A 299 15.26 -21.47 -5.87
C LEU A 299 13.94 -21.49 -6.62
N PRO A 300 13.93 -21.12 -7.91
CA PRO A 300 12.71 -21.12 -8.71
C PRO A 300 12.05 -22.50 -8.67
N GLY A 301 10.74 -22.52 -8.46
CA GLY A 301 9.97 -23.77 -8.35
C GLY A 301 10.01 -24.46 -6.99
N ASN A 302 10.74 -23.93 -6.00
CA ASN A 302 10.67 -24.42 -4.61
C ASN A 302 10.59 -23.26 -3.61
N LEU A 303 9.39 -22.70 -3.48
CA LEU A 303 9.12 -21.56 -2.64
C LEU A 303 9.36 -21.86 -1.14
N ASP A 304 8.99 -23.04 -0.66
CA ASP A 304 9.15 -23.41 0.75
C ASP A 304 10.62 -23.39 1.19
N VAL A 305 11.52 -23.92 0.36
CA VAL A 305 12.96 -23.90 0.65
C VAL A 305 13.53 -22.49 0.56
N GLN A 306 13.03 -21.65 -0.36
CA GLN A 306 13.42 -20.24 -0.44
C GLN A 306 12.97 -19.45 0.79
N GLN A 307 11.72 -19.62 1.22
CA GLN A 307 11.18 -19.02 2.45
C GLN A 307 11.97 -19.47 3.69
N GLU A 308 12.31 -20.75 3.77
CA GLU A 308 13.12 -21.29 4.87
C GLU A 308 14.55 -20.75 4.87
N GLN A 309 15.17 -20.61 3.69
CA GLN A 309 16.47 -19.96 3.57
C GLN A 309 16.40 -18.51 4.06
N LEU A 310 15.42 -17.74 3.57
CA LEU A 310 15.22 -16.34 3.95
C LEU A 310 15.04 -16.21 5.47
N TYR A 311 14.13 -16.98 6.05
CA TYR A 311 13.89 -16.99 7.50
C TYR A 311 15.16 -17.29 8.30
N ARG A 312 15.92 -18.33 7.94
CA ARG A 312 17.17 -18.68 8.64
C ARG A 312 18.19 -17.56 8.59
N ARG A 313 18.32 -16.88 7.45
CA ARG A 313 19.25 -15.76 7.27
C ARG A 313 18.83 -14.55 8.10
N LEU A 314 17.55 -14.17 8.06
CA LEU A 314 17.01 -13.07 8.87
C LEU A 314 17.13 -13.34 10.36
N ARG A 315 16.74 -14.53 10.82
CA ARG A 315 16.88 -14.94 12.23
C ARG A 315 18.33 -14.87 12.71
N GLY A 316 19.26 -15.34 11.87
CA GLY A 316 20.70 -15.24 12.16
C GLY A 316 21.16 -13.80 12.33
N TRP A 317 20.69 -12.90 11.45
CA TRP A 317 21.01 -11.47 11.53
C TRP A 317 20.43 -10.82 12.78
N LEU A 318 19.13 -11.03 13.05
CA LEU A 318 18.43 -10.50 14.24
C LEU A 318 19.11 -10.91 15.55
N LYS A 319 19.73 -12.09 15.58
CA LYS A 319 20.47 -12.58 16.75
C LYS A 319 21.84 -11.93 16.92
N LEU A 320 22.54 -11.60 15.83
CA LEU A 320 23.97 -11.25 15.85
C LEU A 320 24.25 -9.76 15.68
N HIS A 321 23.34 -9.01 15.07
CA HIS A 321 23.64 -7.68 14.53
C HIS A 321 22.67 -6.60 14.97
N ILE A 322 21.69 -6.95 15.82
CA ILE A 322 20.73 -5.97 16.30
C ILE A 322 21.41 -4.89 17.13
N ARG A 323 21.07 -3.64 16.85
CA ARG A 323 21.36 -2.52 17.74
C ARG A 323 20.18 -2.34 18.67
N ALA A 324 20.43 -2.50 19.97
CA ALA A 324 19.43 -2.19 20.97
C ALA A 324 19.15 -0.69 21.00
N SER A 325 17.90 -0.33 21.26
CA SER A 325 17.50 0.98 21.72
C SER A 325 18.29 1.32 22.99
N SER A 326 18.96 2.46 22.97
CA SER A 326 19.58 2.99 24.18
C SER A 326 18.45 3.39 25.11
N GLY A 327 18.20 2.59 26.16
CA GLY A 327 17.26 2.93 27.23
C GLY A 327 17.66 4.18 28.00
#